data_AF-A0A358J0I4-F1
#
_entry.id   AF-A0A358J0I4-F1
#
_cell.length_a   1.000
_cell.length_b   1.000
_cell.length_c   1.000
_cell.angle_alpha   90.00
_cell.angle_beta   90.00
_cell.angle_gamma   90.00
#
_symmetry.space_group_name_H-M   'P 1'
#
loop_
_entity.id
_entity.type
_entity.pdbx_description
1 polymer ?
#
loop_
_entity_poly.entity_id
_entity_poly.type
_entity_poly.pdbx_seq_one_letter_code
_entity_poly.pdbx_strand_id
1 'polypeptide(L)' 'VAPGFIETQMTAAIPFAIREAGRRMNSMGQGGGPVDVAETIAWLAHPASGGVNGQVVRVCGQSLLGA' A
#
# COMPACT_ATOMS: atom_id res chain seq x y z
N VAL A 1 -8.26 3.84 -2.04
CA VAL A 1 -7.06 2.97 -2.05
C VAL A 1 -7.02 2.12 -0.80
N ALA A 2 -6.39 0.94 -0.85
CA ALA A 2 -6.20 0.04 0.29
C ALA A 2 -4.71 -0.27 0.47
N PRO A 3 -3.98 0.50 1.30
CA PRO A 3 -2.55 0.28 1.51
C PRO A 3 -2.26 -1.08 2.17
N GLY A 4 -1.15 -1.70 1.79
CA GLY A 4 -0.55 -2.85 2.50
C GLY A 4 0.35 -2.37 3.65
N PHE A 5 1.51 -3.02 3.81
CA PHE A 5 2.50 -2.56 4.78
C PHE A 5 3.28 -1.35 4.24
N ILE A 6 3.13 -0.20 4.90
CA ILE A 6 3.78 1.07 4.53
C ILE A 6 4.70 1.51 5.67
N GLU A 7 5.91 1.95 5.33
CA GLU A 7 6.90 2.48 6.27
C GLU A 7 6.48 3.88 6.76
N THR A 8 6.13 3.96 8.03
CA THR A 8 5.69 5.19 8.70
C THR A 8 6.19 5.20 10.14
N GLN A 9 6.08 6.34 10.82
CA GLN A 9 6.37 6.40 12.27
C GLN A 9 5.45 5.47 13.08
N MET A 10 4.20 5.29 12.66
CA MET A 10 3.24 4.42 13.34
C MET A 10 3.56 2.93 13.13
N THR A 11 3.92 2.53 11.91
CA THR A 11 4.27 1.13 11.62
C THR A 11 5.63 0.72 12.21
N ALA A 12 6.50 1.68 12.50
CA ALA A 12 7.73 1.44 13.27
C ALA A 12 7.44 0.94 14.70
N ALA A 13 6.29 1.28 15.28
CA ALA A 13 5.88 0.86 16.63
C ALA A 13 5.29 -0.57 16.67
N ILE A 14 5.07 -1.22 15.52
CA ILE A 14 4.55 -2.59 15.45
C ILE A 14 5.62 -3.58 15.98
N PRO A 15 5.24 -4.60 16.77
CA PRO A 15 6.16 -5.64 17.23
C PRO A 15 6.95 -6.30 16.09
N PHE A 16 8.25 -6.54 16.33
CA PHE A 16 9.22 -6.91 15.29
C PHE A 16 8.74 -8.02 14.34
N ALA A 17 8.25 -9.15 14.88
CA ALA A 17 7.85 -10.29 14.06
C ALA A 17 6.70 -9.95 13.09
N ILE A 18 5.69 -9.23 13.57
CA ILE A 18 4.54 -8.79 12.76
C ILE A 18 4.98 -7.74 11.73
N ARG A 19 5.88 -6.84 12.14
CA ARG A 19 6.44 -5.80 11.27
C ARG A 19 7.23 -6.39 10.10
N GLU A 20 8.14 -7.33 10.37
CA GLU A 20 8.95 -7.98 9.33
C GLU A 20 8.11 -8.89 8.42
N ALA A 21 7.13 -9.62 8.97
CA ALA A 21 6.20 -10.38 8.17
C ALA A 21 5.43 -9.48 7.19
N GLY A 22 4.86 -8.36 7.68
CA GLY A 22 4.18 -7.38 6.83
C GLY A 22 5.09 -6.78 5.75
N ARG A 23 6.34 -6.48 6.10
CA ARG A 23 7.35 -5.93 5.18
C ARG A 23 7.74 -6.91 4.07
N ARG A 24 7.75 -8.23 4.32
CA ARG A 24 8.29 -9.24 3.40
C ARG A 24 7.25 -10.09 2.67
N MET A 25 6.03 -10.20 3.18
CA MET A 25 4.96 -11.03 2.60
C MET A 25 4.27 -10.39 1.39
N ASN A 26 5.06 -9.98 0.41
CA ASN A 26 4.61 -9.42 -0.87
C ASN A 26 5.66 -9.69 -1.96
N SER A 27 5.28 -9.60 -3.23
CA SER A 27 6.16 -9.91 -4.36
C SER A 27 7.38 -8.99 -4.48
N MET A 28 7.30 -7.77 -3.93
CA MET A 28 8.41 -6.80 -3.95
C MET A 28 9.41 -7.00 -2.81
N GLY A 29 9.10 -7.89 -1.85
CA GLY A 29 9.96 -8.23 -0.71
C GLY A 29 10.28 -7.04 0.21
N GLN A 30 9.51 -5.96 0.17
CA GLN A 30 9.76 -4.73 0.93
C GLN A 30 8.45 -4.02 1.33
N GLY A 31 8.51 -3.16 2.34
CA GLY A 31 7.43 -2.23 2.69
C GLY A 31 7.40 -1.06 1.71
N GLY A 32 6.20 -0.55 1.42
CA GLY A 32 6.05 0.65 0.59
C GLY A 32 6.37 1.94 1.36
N GLY A 33 6.58 3.04 0.64
CA GLY A 33 6.65 4.38 1.21
C GLY A 33 5.29 5.10 1.18
N PRO A 34 5.10 6.17 1.98
CA PRO A 34 3.89 6.99 1.91
C PRO A 34 3.64 7.58 0.52
N VAL A 35 4.71 7.85 -0.24
CA VAL A 35 4.62 8.35 -1.62
C VAL A 35 3.90 7.37 -2.56
N ASP A 36 4.08 6.07 -2.40
CA ASP A 36 3.43 5.06 -3.27
C ASP A 36 1.90 5.11 -3.13
N VAL A 37 1.43 5.34 -1.90
CA VAL A 37 0.01 5.54 -1.59
C VAL A 37 -0.47 6.88 -2.16
N ALA A 38 0.32 7.93 -1.99
CA ALA A 38 -0.01 9.27 -2.47
C ALA A 38 -0.13 9.31 -4.01
N GLU A 39 0.79 8.69 -4.74
CA GLU A 39 0.76 8.60 -6.21
C GLU A 39 -0.50 7.87 -6.70
N THR A 40 -0.90 6.80 -6.02
CA THR A 40 -2.14 6.08 -6.39
C THR A 40 -3.38 6.94 -6.13
N ILE A 41 -3.39 7.73 -5.05
CA ILE A 41 -4.47 8.70 -4.79
C ILE A 41 -4.47 9.80 -5.85
N ALA A 42 -3.29 10.34 -6.19
CA ALA A 42 -3.13 11.38 -7.19
C ALA A 42 -3.62 10.92 -8.57
N TRP A 43 -3.32 9.67 -8.96
CA TRP A 43 -3.87 9.07 -10.18
C TRP A 43 -5.41 9.00 -10.16
N LEU A 44 -6.02 8.56 -9.06
CA LEU A 44 -7.48 8.54 -8.93
C LEU A 44 -8.10 9.95 -8.99
N ALA A 45 -7.40 10.95 -8.45
CA ALA A 45 -7.82 12.35 -8.46
C ALA A 45 -7.49 13.10 -9.76
N HIS A 46 -6.71 12.49 -10.66
CA HIS A 46 -6.24 13.16 -11.87
C HIS A 46 -7.42 13.54 -12.79
N PRO A 47 -7.44 14.73 -13.42
CA PRO A 47 -8.58 15.19 -14.23
C PRO A 47 -8.95 14.26 -15.38
N ALA A 48 -7.98 13.54 -15.95
CA ALA A 48 -8.22 12.55 -16.99
C ALA A 48 -8.82 11.22 -16.49
N SER A 49 -8.87 10.99 -15.17
CA SER A 49 -9.37 9.75 -14.57
C SER A 49 -10.89 9.73 -14.37
N GLY A 50 -11.65 10.61 -15.05
CA GLY A 50 -13.11 10.71 -14.90
C GLY A 50 -13.90 9.42 -15.18
N GLY A 51 -13.33 8.47 -15.93
CA GLY A 51 -13.92 7.15 -16.16
C GLY A 51 -13.58 6.10 -15.10
N VAL A 52 -12.70 6.40 -14.15
CA VAL A 52 -12.24 5.46 -13.11
C VAL A 52 -13.07 5.68 -11.84
N ASN A 53 -14.21 5.00 -11.76
CA ASN A 53 -15.15 5.13 -10.64
C ASN A 53 -15.39 3.79 -9.92
N GLY A 54 -15.70 3.85 -8.61
CA GLY A 54 -16.03 2.68 -7.79
C GLY A 54 -14.88 1.70 -7.53
N GLN A 55 -13.63 2.13 -7.75
CA GLN A 55 -12.46 1.25 -7.67
C GLN A 55 -11.88 1.17 -6.25
N VAL A 56 -11.54 -0.04 -5.81
CA VAL A 56 -10.67 -0.27 -4.65
C VAL A 56 -9.33 -0.81 -5.14
N VAL A 57 -8.33 0.07 -5.21
CA VAL A 57 -6.98 -0.30 -5.66
C VAL A 57 -6.08 -0.53 -4.45
N ARG A 58 -5.51 -1.74 -4.36
CA ARG A 58 -4.54 -2.08 -3.33
C ARG A 58 -3.17 -1.51 -3.66
N VAL A 59 -2.56 -0.84 -2.69
CA VAL A 59 -1.18 -0.32 -2.78
C VAL A 59 -0.31 -1.15 -1.84
N CYS A 60 0.07 -2.34 -2.29
CA CYS A 60 0.57 -3.38 -1.38
C CYS A 60 1.76 -4.21 -1.90
N GLY A 61 2.37 -3.82 -3.02
CA GLY A 61 3.44 -4.62 -3.64
C GLY A 61 3.03 -6.06 -3.95
N GLN A 62 1.74 -6.30 -4.21
CA GLN A 62 1.14 -7.64 -4.33
C GLN A 62 1.30 -8.51 -3.07
N SER A 63 0.87 -7.98 -1.91
CA SER A 63 0.84 -8.72 -0.65
C SER A 63 0.05 -10.03 -0.74
N LEU A 64 0.57 -11.09 -0.09
CA LEU A 64 -0.02 -12.43 -0.03
C LEU A 64 -1.37 -12.46 0.72
N LEU A 65 -1.59 -11.52 1.64
CA LEU A 65 -2.85 -11.41 2.37
C LEU A 65 -3.98 -10.95 1.45
N GLY A 66 -5.10 -11.66 1.38
CA GLY A 66 -6.27 -11.36 0.54
C GLY A 66 -7.41 -12.35 0.73
N ALA A 67 -8.52 -12.12 0.03
CA ALA A 67 -9.67 -13.03 -0.09
C ALA A 67 -9.76 -13.55 -1.53
#